data_AF-A0A1Q5BUA4-F1
#
_entry.id   AF-A0A1Q5BUA4-F1
#
_cell.length_a   1.000
_cell.length_b   1.000
_cell.length_c   1.000
_cell.angle_alpha   90.00
_cell.angle_beta   90.00
_cell.angle_gamma   90.00
#
_symmetry.space_group_name_H-M   'P 1'
#
loop_
_entity.id
_entity.type
_entity.pdbx_description
1 polymer ?
#
loop_
_entity_poly.entity_id
_entity_poly.type
_entity_poly.pdbx_seq_one_letter_code
_entity_poly.pdbx_strand_id
1 'polypeptide(L)'
;MTLGQVGPAQSEYLYHFTGRNGGRPVWVPEEIRDSTPQQRLDAILREERFRAFAPFGAEAAGAGASGVPCLCFSECPFEHLDHLIRTGRFEPWGVVTTREKVHRRGGGAVAYVPTEVHEAFVKAKLGHWAVRTEEDSSWLHEREWRLPLPAGSHAVGSVQAIIVANAEWRPSRVPTGRWIDGVTGLEEPGPVSPQAIEGEDYPRLWRESAVWVWNAEAKNVTKYEPGELC
;
A
#
# COMPACT_ATOMS: atom_id res chain seq x y z
N MET A 1 3.45 -31.50 13.91
CA MET A 1 4.82 -31.01 13.67
C MET A 1 4.68 -29.55 13.25
N THR A 2 4.84 -28.64 14.20
CA THR A 2 4.63 -27.19 14.00
C THR A 2 5.89 -26.65 13.33
N LEU A 3 5.78 -26.17 12.10
CA LEU A 3 6.86 -25.40 11.47
C LEU A 3 7.11 -24.19 12.39
N GLY A 4 8.30 -24.11 12.99
CA GLY A 4 8.61 -23.16 14.05
C GLY A 4 8.35 -21.69 13.65
N GLN A 5 8.06 -20.86 14.65
CA GLN A 5 7.80 -19.41 14.59
C GLN A 5 8.94 -18.54 13.99
N VAL A 6 9.93 -19.13 13.34
CA VAL A 6 11.14 -18.40 12.90
C VAL A 6 11.66 -19.01 11.61
N GLY A 7 11.17 -18.49 10.50
CA GLY A 7 11.69 -18.66 9.14
C GLY A 7 11.09 -17.56 8.26
N PRO A 8 11.68 -17.22 7.10
CA PRO A 8 11.10 -16.27 6.17
C PRO A 8 9.81 -16.88 5.60
N ALA A 9 8.73 -16.74 6.35
CA ALA A 9 7.48 -17.38 6.07
C ALA A 9 6.94 -16.73 4.80
N GLN A 10 6.99 -17.49 3.71
CA GLN A 10 6.48 -17.03 2.43
C GLN A 10 4.97 -16.89 2.54
N SER A 11 4.45 -15.81 1.98
CA SER A 11 3.02 -15.50 2.00
C SER A 11 2.57 -15.25 0.57
N GLU A 12 1.35 -15.65 0.25
CA GLU A 12 0.74 -15.22 -1.00
C GLU A 12 0.51 -13.71 -1.01
N TYR A 13 0.22 -13.13 0.15
CA TYR A 13 -0.18 -11.75 0.31
C TYR A 13 1.01 -10.81 0.42
N LEU A 14 0.86 -9.68 -0.25
CA LEU A 14 1.79 -8.55 -0.25
C LEU A 14 1.04 -7.32 0.25
N TYR A 15 1.59 -6.68 1.28
CA TYR A 15 0.98 -5.53 1.94
C TYR A 15 1.71 -4.26 1.51
N HIS A 16 1.00 -3.33 0.88
CA HIS A 16 1.47 -1.97 0.69
C HIS A 16 0.90 -1.10 1.80
N PHE A 17 1.69 -0.90 2.85
CA PHE A 17 1.31 -0.03 3.96
C PHE A 17 1.46 1.45 3.58
N THR A 18 0.50 2.26 4.00
CA THR A 18 0.51 3.71 3.82
C THR A 18 1.12 4.43 5.03
N GLY A 19 1.60 3.69 6.03
CA GLY A 19 2.21 4.23 7.24
C GLY A 19 3.41 3.42 7.70
N ARG A 20 4.53 4.12 7.92
CA ARG A 20 5.69 3.61 8.63
C ARG A 20 6.22 4.69 9.57
N ASN A 21 6.40 4.36 10.86
CA ASN A 21 7.03 5.25 11.84
C ASN A 21 8.52 5.35 11.51
N GLY A 22 9.02 6.56 11.27
CA GLY A 22 10.41 6.76 10.89
C GLY A 22 10.64 8.02 10.06
N GLY A 23 11.82 8.09 9.44
CA GLY A 23 12.22 9.22 8.60
C GLY A 23 11.25 9.42 7.45
N ARG A 24 10.88 10.69 7.20
CA ARG A 24 10.07 11.12 6.05
C ARG A 24 11.02 11.71 5.01
N PRO A 25 11.31 10.99 3.92
CA PRO A 25 12.33 11.42 2.99
C PRO A 25 12.03 12.74 2.31
N VAL A 26 12.98 13.67 2.27
CA VAL A 26 12.75 15.02 1.71
C VAL A 26 12.40 15.05 0.22
N TRP A 27 12.71 13.99 -0.52
CA TRP A 27 12.34 13.86 -1.94
C TRP A 27 10.90 13.37 -2.17
N VAL A 28 10.22 12.90 -1.14
CA VAL A 28 8.78 12.62 -1.21
C VAL A 28 8.04 13.97 -1.10
N PRO A 29 7.04 14.26 -1.96
CA PRO A 29 6.29 15.50 -1.91
C PRO A 29 5.75 15.81 -0.50
N GLU A 30 5.79 17.08 -0.12
CA GLU A 30 5.38 17.54 1.21
C GLU A 30 3.95 17.10 1.55
N GLU A 31 3.02 17.17 0.61
CA GLU A 31 1.64 16.74 0.86
C GLU A 31 1.56 15.25 1.24
N ILE A 32 2.41 14.41 0.65
CA ILE A 32 2.47 12.98 0.96
C ILE A 32 3.19 12.74 2.28
N ARG A 33 4.25 13.49 2.58
CA ARG A 33 4.98 13.39 3.85
C ARG A 33 4.10 13.73 5.04
N ASP A 34 3.30 14.78 4.90
CA ASP A 34 2.50 15.33 6.00
C ASP A 34 1.16 14.62 6.19
N SER A 35 0.71 13.88 5.17
CA SER A 35 -0.46 13.02 5.27
C SER A 35 -0.28 11.90 6.32
N THR A 36 -1.34 11.67 7.09
CA THR A 36 -1.45 10.46 7.92
C THR A 36 -1.62 9.21 7.05
N PRO A 37 -1.39 8.00 7.58
CA PRO A 37 -1.60 6.76 6.83
C PRO A 37 -3.03 6.58 6.33
N GLN A 38 -4.03 7.02 7.11
CA GLN A 38 -5.44 7.04 6.71
C GLN A 38 -5.66 7.99 5.53
N GLN A 39 -5.10 9.19 5.57
CA GLN A 39 -5.23 10.17 4.48
C GLN A 39 -4.56 9.66 3.19
N ARG A 40 -3.40 9.00 3.30
CA ARG A 40 -2.74 8.36 2.15
C ARG A 40 -3.55 7.20 1.59
N LEU A 41 -4.16 6.38 2.45
CA LEU A 41 -5.05 5.31 2.00
C LEU A 41 -6.30 5.89 1.31
N ASP A 42 -6.92 6.91 1.92
CA ASP A 42 -8.07 7.60 1.34
C ASP A 42 -7.76 8.15 -0.06
N ALA A 43 -6.62 8.82 -0.21
CA ALA A 43 -6.17 9.33 -1.51
C ALA A 43 -5.99 8.20 -2.55
N ILE A 44 -5.37 7.08 -2.18
CA ILE A 44 -5.22 5.91 -3.08
C ILE A 44 -6.58 5.37 -3.51
N LEU A 45 -7.54 5.25 -2.58
CA LEU A 45 -8.87 4.71 -2.86
C LEU A 45 -9.69 5.65 -3.74
N ARG A 46 -9.66 6.96 -3.47
CA ARG A 46 -10.38 7.98 -4.24
C ARG A 46 -9.81 8.18 -5.63
N GLU A 47 -8.49 8.28 -5.74
CA GLU A 47 -7.80 8.52 -7.02
C GLU A 47 -7.63 7.23 -7.84
N GLU A 48 -7.89 6.07 -7.23
CA GLU A 48 -7.56 4.74 -7.73
C GLU A 48 -6.15 4.70 -8.32
N ARG A 49 -5.19 5.27 -7.59
CA ARG A 49 -3.83 5.47 -8.09
C ARG A 49 -2.80 5.28 -7.00
N PHE A 50 -1.80 4.47 -7.30
CA PHE A 50 -0.57 4.48 -6.54
C PHE A 50 0.37 5.55 -7.06
N ARG A 51 1.04 6.23 -6.14
CA ARG A 51 2.19 7.09 -6.41
C ARG A 51 3.44 6.38 -5.90
N ALA A 52 4.43 6.23 -6.76
CA ALA A 52 5.68 5.57 -6.47
C ALA A 52 6.80 6.58 -6.26
N PHE A 53 7.71 6.24 -5.35
CA PHE A 53 8.87 7.05 -5.02
C PHE A 53 10.11 6.16 -5.00
N ALA A 54 11.29 6.78 -5.08
CA ALA A 54 12.53 6.02 -4.92
C ALA A 54 12.51 5.32 -3.55
N PRO A 55 12.84 4.01 -3.49
CA PRO A 55 12.92 3.31 -2.22
C PRO A 55 14.06 3.87 -1.36
N PHE A 56 13.95 3.71 -0.05
CA PHE A 56 15.01 4.08 0.89
C PHE A 56 16.35 3.41 0.50
N GLY A 57 17.44 4.17 0.56
CA GLY A 57 18.79 3.71 0.23
C GLY A 57 19.18 3.76 -1.26
N ALA A 58 18.26 4.16 -2.15
CA ALA A 58 18.47 4.19 -3.59
C ALA A 58 18.68 5.61 -4.19
N GLU A 59 19.07 6.57 -3.35
CA GLU A 59 18.59 7.97 -3.40
C GLU A 59 19.44 8.97 -4.20
N ALA A 60 20.63 8.63 -4.69
CA ALA A 60 21.53 9.67 -5.20
C ALA A 60 21.07 10.26 -6.56
N ALA A 61 20.87 11.58 -6.61
CA ALA A 61 20.77 12.33 -7.85
C ALA A 61 22.04 12.13 -8.69
N GLY A 62 21.90 11.56 -9.88
CA GLY A 62 23.02 11.16 -10.73
C GLY A 62 23.40 9.68 -10.68
N ALA A 63 22.84 8.89 -9.75
CA ALA A 63 22.95 7.44 -9.78
C ALA A 63 21.94 6.87 -10.78
N GLY A 64 22.37 6.77 -12.03
CA GLY A 64 21.58 6.18 -13.11
C GLY A 64 20.93 4.86 -12.64
N ALA A 65 19.60 4.86 -12.54
CA ALA A 65 18.75 3.70 -12.28
C ALA A 65 18.92 2.91 -10.96
N SER A 66 19.64 3.41 -9.95
CA SER A 66 19.44 2.89 -8.58
C SER A 66 18.10 3.33 -7.99
N GLY A 67 17.67 4.58 -8.21
CA GLY A 67 16.47 5.19 -7.60
C GLY A 67 15.19 5.11 -8.44
N VAL A 68 14.96 4.03 -9.18
CA VAL A 68 13.69 3.87 -9.93
C VAL A 68 12.51 3.95 -8.95
N PRO A 69 11.51 4.81 -9.18
CA PRO A 69 10.35 4.86 -8.30
C PRO A 69 9.69 3.49 -8.23
N CYS A 70 9.41 3.01 -7.02
CA CYS A 70 8.82 1.70 -6.80
C CYS A 70 7.57 1.79 -5.92
N LEU A 71 6.65 0.85 -6.12
CA LEU A 71 5.74 0.46 -5.04
C LEU A 71 6.40 -0.65 -4.26
N CYS A 72 6.59 -0.40 -2.96
CA CYS A 72 7.13 -1.38 -2.04
C CYS A 72 5.99 -2.12 -1.35
N PHE A 73 6.16 -3.42 -1.16
CA PHE A 73 5.27 -4.28 -0.41
C PHE A 73 6.06 -5.10 0.59
N SER A 74 5.43 -5.42 1.71
CA SER A 74 5.92 -6.39 2.68
C SER A 74 5.26 -7.74 2.41
N GLU A 75 6.04 -8.80 2.18
CA GLU A 75 5.55 -10.17 2.26
C GLU A 75 5.68 -10.66 3.70
N CYS A 76 4.54 -10.96 4.31
CA CYS A 76 4.49 -11.60 5.62
C CYS A 76 3.20 -12.44 5.75
N PRO A 77 3.21 -13.56 6.47
CA PRO A 77 1.98 -14.22 6.88
C PRO A 77 1.25 -13.39 7.93
N PHE A 78 -0.03 -13.70 8.17
CA PHE A 78 -0.83 -13.00 9.18
C PHE A 78 -0.22 -13.10 10.58
N GLU A 79 0.40 -14.24 10.90
CA GLU A 79 1.07 -14.47 12.18
C GLU A 79 2.26 -13.54 12.40
N HIS A 80 2.87 -13.04 11.32
CA HIS A 80 4.00 -12.11 11.36
C HIS A 80 3.56 -10.64 11.19
N LEU A 81 2.32 -10.41 10.77
CA LEU A 81 1.75 -9.07 10.65
C LEU A 81 1.73 -8.33 12.01
N ASP A 82 1.45 -9.03 13.12
CA ASP A 82 1.55 -8.48 14.49
C ASP A 82 2.95 -7.90 14.74
N HIS A 83 3.98 -8.63 14.31
CA HIS A 83 5.36 -8.19 14.47
C HIS A 83 5.60 -6.91 13.65
N LEU A 84 5.25 -6.87 12.37
CA LEU A 84 5.44 -5.67 11.55
C LEU A 84 4.72 -4.44 12.11
N ILE A 85 3.52 -4.61 12.64
CA ILE A 85 2.74 -3.51 13.21
C ILE A 85 3.34 -3.03 14.54
N ARG A 86 3.69 -3.96 15.45
CA ARG A 86 4.15 -3.60 16.80
C ARG A 86 5.61 -3.19 16.87
N THR A 87 6.49 -3.89 16.17
CA THR A 87 7.94 -3.69 16.23
C THR A 87 8.47 -3.05 14.96
N GLY A 88 7.95 -3.46 13.80
CA GLY A 88 8.39 -3.04 12.46
C GLY A 88 8.00 -1.63 12.06
N ARG A 89 7.30 -0.90 12.96
CA ARG A 89 6.87 0.48 12.78
C ARG A 89 5.80 0.67 11.70
N PHE A 90 5.16 -0.38 11.21
CA PHE A 90 4.07 -0.22 10.23
C PHE A 90 2.75 0.12 10.92
N GLU A 91 1.90 0.90 10.25
CA GLU A 91 0.52 1.07 10.68
C GLU A 91 -0.39 0.21 9.79
N PRO A 92 -1.45 -0.41 10.33
CA PRO A 92 -2.34 -1.31 9.58
C PRO A 92 -3.33 -0.51 8.71
N TRP A 93 -2.79 0.33 7.85
CA TRP A 93 -3.49 1.08 6.81
C TRP A 93 -2.80 0.79 5.50
N GLY A 94 -3.55 0.34 4.50
CA GLY A 94 -2.96 0.02 3.22
C GLY A 94 -3.83 -0.85 2.34
N VAL A 95 -3.18 -1.42 1.34
CA VAL A 95 -3.81 -2.34 0.40
C VAL A 95 -3.07 -3.65 0.36
N VAL A 96 -3.80 -4.72 0.11
CA VAL A 96 -3.28 -6.07 -0.01
C VAL A 96 -3.41 -6.53 -1.45
N THR A 97 -2.36 -7.14 -1.97
CA THR A 97 -2.35 -7.79 -3.28
C THR A 97 -1.70 -9.17 -3.17
N THR A 98 -1.55 -9.86 -4.29
CA THR A 98 -0.87 -11.17 -4.33
C THR A 98 0.46 -11.07 -5.06
N ARG A 99 1.40 -11.96 -4.71
CA ARG A 99 2.67 -12.11 -5.43
C ARG A 99 2.46 -12.31 -6.92
N GLU A 100 1.47 -13.12 -7.30
CA GLU A 100 1.15 -13.36 -8.70
C GLU A 100 0.80 -12.06 -9.44
N LYS A 101 -0.07 -11.22 -8.86
CA LYS A 101 -0.46 -9.94 -9.47
C LYS A 101 0.74 -8.99 -9.62
N VAL A 102 1.61 -8.91 -8.62
CA VAL A 102 2.83 -8.09 -8.67
C VAL A 102 3.82 -8.63 -9.69
N HIS A 103 4.03 -9.94 -9.72
CA HIS A 103 4.96 -10.60 -10.62
C HIS A 103 4.54 -10.44 -12.09
N ARG A 104 3.25 -10.62 -12.41
CA ARG A 104 2.70 -10.39 -13.75
C ARG A 104 2.91 -8.97 -14.27
N ARG A 105 3.18 -8.00 -13.37
CA ARG A 105 3.46 -6.60 -13.71
C ARG A 105 4.96 -6.28 -13.75
N GLY A 106 5.83 -7.28 -13.63
CA GLY A 106 7.29 -7.08 -13.60
C GLY A 106 7.84 -6.74 -12.22
N GLY A 107 7.04 -6.91 -11.16
CA GLY A 107 7.51 -6.80 -9.78
C GLY A 107 8.16 -8.09 -9.28
N GLY A 108 8.86 -8.00 -8.15
CA GLY A 108 9.64 -9.11 -7.62
C GLY A 108 10.09 -8.90 -6.17
N ALA A 109 10.64 -9.95 -5.58
CA ALA A 109 11.30 -9.88 -4.29
C ALA A 109 12.65 -9.16 -4.41
N VAL A 110 13.02 -8.45 -3.35
CA VAL A 110 14.29 -7.73 -3.22
C VAL A 110 15.34 -8.62 -2.55
N ALA A 111 16.61 -8.40 -2.90
CA ALA A 111 17.75 -9.04 -2.27
C ALA A 111 18.28 -8.20 -1.09
N TYR A 112 18.32 -8.79 0.11
CA TYR A 112 19.03 -8.22 1.26
C TYR A 112 20.49 -8.66 1.19
N VAL A 113 21.41 -7.71 1.06
CA VAL A 113 22.81 -8.01 0.74
C VAL A 113 23.78 -7.11 1.51
N PRO A 114 25.03 -7.58 1.75
CA PRO A 114 26.10 -6.74 2.31
C PRO A 114 26.40 -5.51 1.45
N THR A 115 27.03 -4.50 2.05
CA THR A 115 27.35 -3.22 1.41
C THR A 115 28.06 -3.36 0.07
N GLU A 116 29.09 -4.21 -0.02
CA GLU A 116 29.90 -4.39 -1.22
C GLU A 116 29.09 -5.00 -2.37
N VAL A 117 28.13 -5.87 -2.05
CA VAL A 117 27.22 -6.47 -3.04
C VAL A 117 26.17 -5.45 -3.46
N HIS A 118 25.64 -4.66 -2.52
CA HIS A 118 24.70 -3.59 -2.82
C HIS A 118 25.31 -2.57 -3.80
N GLU A 119 26.57 -2.20 -3.62
CA GLU A 119 27.30 -1.31 -4.55
C GLU A 119 27.37 -1.90 -5.97
N ALA A 120 27.51 -3.21 -6.10
CA ALA A 120 27.47 -3.88 -7.41
C ALA A 120 26.08 -3.75 -8.08
N PHE A 121 24.99 -3.89 -7.33
CA PHE A 121 23.64 -3.62 -7.83
C PHE A 121 23.48 -2.17 -8.28
N VAL A 122 23.96 -1.21 -7.50
CA VAL A 122 23.92 0.22 -7.85
C VAL A 122 24.71 0.49 -9.13
N LYS A 123 25.93 -0.02 -9.25
CA LYS A 123 26.77 0.12 -10.45
C LYS A 123 26.11 -0.51 -11.69
N ALA A 124 25.39 -1.61 -11.49
CA ALA A 124 24.63 -2.29 -12.54
C ALA A 124 23.27 -1.62 -12.84
N LYS A 125 22.94 -0.49 -12.19
CA LYS A 125 21.65 0.21 -12.35
C LYS A 125 20.44 -0.61 -11.87
N LEU A 126 20.67 -1.47 -10.88
CA LEU A 126 19.69 -2.38 -10.28
C LEU A 126 19.54 -2.13 -8.77
N GLY A 127 19.98 -0.99 -8.24
CA GLY A 127 19.92 -0.69 -6.80
C GLY A 127 18.51 -0.84 -6.21
N HIS A 128 17.47 -0.55 -6.99
CA HIS A 128 16.08 -0.77 -6.60
C HIS A 128 15.71 -2.25 -6.38
N TRP A 129 16.53 -3.23 -6.75
CA TRP A 129 16.31 -4.66 -6.43
C TRP A 129 17.10 -5.14 -5.21
N ALA A 130 17.84 -4.26 -4.54
CA ALA A 130 18.62 -4.60 -3.37
C ALA A 130 18.30 -3.69 -2.17
N VAL A 131 18.53 -4.23 -0.98
CA VAL A 131 18.55 -3.51 0.31
C VAL A 131 19.88 -3.85 0.98
N ARG A 132 20.61 -2.80 1.37
CA ARG A 132 21.84 -2.94 2.13
C ARG A 132 21.54 -3.42 3.55
N THR A 133 22.26 -4.43 4.02
CA THR A 133 22.20 -4.91 5.42
C THR A 133 23.49 -4.57 6.16
N GLU A 134 23.35 -3.94 7.33
CA GLU A 134 24.43 -3.64 8.29
C GLU A 134 24.32 -4.57 9.52
N GLU A 135 25.29 -4.57 10.43
CA GLU A 135 25.42 -5.55 11.54
C GLU A 135 24.17 -5.64 12.45
N ASP A 136 23.39 -4.57 12.52
CA ASP A 136 22.19 -4.38 13.34
C ASP A 136 20.88 -4.37 12.51
N SER A 137 20.97 -4.70 11.21
CA SER A 137 19.83 -4.81 10.30
C SER A 137 19.18 -6.21 10.34
N SER A 138 18.28 -6.46 11.29
CA SER A 138 17.45 -7.69 11.29
C SER A 138 16.22 -7.53 10.39
N TRP A 139 16.26 -8.14 9.19
CA TRP A 139 15.13 -8.19 8.24
C TRP A 139 14.48 -9.59 8.18
N LEU A 140 14.53 -10.35 9.27
CA LEU A 140 14.09 -11.76 9.28
C LEU A 140 12.56 -11.94 9.31
N HIS A 141 11.81 -10.86 9.51
CA HIS A 141 10.36 -10.91 9.78
C HIS A 141 9.49 -10.56 8.56
N GLU A 142 10.07 -9.99 7.52
CA GLU A 142 9.41 -9.74 6.23
C GLU A 142 10.36 -10.01 5.06
N ARG A 143 9.80 -10.14 3.86
CA ARG A 143 10.55 -9.99 2.62
C ARG A 143 9.97 -8.82 1.82
N GLU A 144 10.79 -7.82 1.52
CA GLU A 144 10.37 -6.70 0.67
C GLU A 144 10.17 -7.17 -0.78
N TRP A 145 9.08 -6.70 -1.39
CA TRP A 145 8.80 -6.78 -2.81
C TRP A 145 8.71 -5.39 -3.40
N ARG A 146 9.16 -5.24 -4.64
CA ARG A 146 9.07 -3.97 -5.38
C ARG A 146 8.42 -4.17 -6.74
N LEU A 147 7.60 -3.20 -7.11
CA LEU A 147 7.10 -3.01 -8.47
C LEU A 147 7.71 -1.70 -9.01
N PRO A 148 8.71 -1.76 -9.90
CA PRO A 148 9.27 -0.56 -10.52
C PRO A 148 8.24 0.15 -11.39
N LEU A 149 8.08 1.45 -11.16
CA LEU A 149 7.18 2.35 -11.88
C LEU A 149 7.95 3.60 -12.33
N PRO A 150 8.70 3.54 -13.45
CA PRO A 150 9.47 4.69 -13.94
C PRO A 150 8.63 5.95 -14.20
N ALA A 151 7.33 5.79 -14.49
CA ALA A 151 6.37 6.89 -14.64
C ALA A 151 5.90 7.51 -13.31
N GLY A 152 6.36 6.99 -12.17
CA GLY A 152 6.04 7.51 -10.83
C GLY A 152 4.62 7.24 -10.34
N SER A 153 3.75 6.63 -11.15
CA SER A 153 2.39 6.28 -10.74
C SER A 153 1.80 5.10 -11.52
N HIS A 154 0.76 4.50 -10.97
CA HIS A 154 0.04 3.40 -11.61
C HIS A 154 -1.43 3.34 -11.16
N ALA A 155 -2.33 3.05 -12.09
CA ALA A 155 -3.75 2.89 -11.79
C ALA A 155 -4.02 1.59 -11.01
N VAL A 156 -4.94 1.66 -10.07
CA VAL A 156 -5.35 0.54 -9.22
C VAL A 156 -6.57 -0.13 -9.84
N GLY A 157 -6.34 -1.17 -10.66
CA GLY A 157 -7.45 -1.94 -11.24
C GLY A 157 -8.27 -2.69 -10.18
N SER A 158 -7.61 -3.54 -9.41
CA SER A 158 -8.19 -4.27 -8.29
C SER A 158 -7.14 -4.59 -7.23
N VAL A 159 -7.60 -4.76 -5.99
CA VAL A 159 -6.79 -5.23 -4.86
C VAL A 159 -7.38 -6.54 -4.33
N GLN A 160 -6.61 -7.30 -3.57
CA GLN A 160 -7.12 -8.47 -2.86
C GLN A 160 -7.98 -8.05 -1.66
N ALA A 161 -7.52 -7.02 -0.94
CA ALA A 161 -8.22 -6.43 0.17
C ALA A 161 -7.69 -5.02 0.46
N ILE A 162 -8.42 -4.29 1.30
CA ILE A 162 -7.98 -3.06 1.95
C ILE A 162 -7.76 -3.39 3.42
N ILE A 163 -6.61 -3.04 3.99
CA ILE A 163 -6.34 -3.24 5.42
C ILE A 163 -6.51 -1.93 6.19
N VAL A 164 -7.27 -1.97 7.28
CA VAL A 164 -7.57 -0.81 8.15
C VAL A 164 -7.41 -1.16 9.63
N ALA A 165 -7.08 -0.16 10.45
CA ALA A 165 -6.91 -0.35 11.89
C ALA A 165 -8.24 -0.30 12.68
N ASN A 166 -9.32 0.18 12.05
CA ASN A 166 -10.59 0.46 12.72
C ASN A 166 -11.76 0.13 11.77
N ALA A 167 -12.69 -0.72 12.24
CA ALA A 167 -13.88 -1.10 11.50
C ALA A 167 -14.85 0.07 11.25
N GLU A 168 -14.80 1.14 12.05
CA GLU A 168 -15.63 2.34 11.89
C GLU A 168 -15.05 3.34 10.89
N TRP A 169 -13.80 3.15 10.45
CA TRP A 169 -13.20 4.05 9.47
C TRP A 169 -13.86 3.88 8.10
N ARG A 170 -14.07 4.99 7.40
CA ARG A 170 -14.58 5.03 6.04
C ARG A 170 -13.73 5.97 5.20
N PRO A 171 -13.46 5.65 3.92
CA PRO A 171 -12.88 6.62 3.01
C PRO A 171 -13.87 7.76 2.73
N SER A 172 -13.35 8.89 2.28
CA SER A 172 -14.17 9.99 1.80
C SER A 172 -14.97 9.51 0.59
N ARG A 173 -16.23 9.97 0.50
CA ARG A 173 -17.06 9.70 -0.67
C ARG A 173 -16.52 10.41 -1.90
N VAL A 174 -16.85 9.87 -3.06
CA VAL A 174 -16.49 10.41 -4.37
C VAL A 174 -17.75 10.70 -5.18
N PRO A 175 -17.73 11.71 -6.05
CA PRO A 175 -18.83 11.96 -6.96
C PRO A 175 -19.04 10.76 -7.89
N THR A 176 -20.30 10.38 -8.08
CA THR A 176 -20.67 9.21 -8.88
C THR A 176 -20.89 9.53 -10.36
N GLY A 177 -20.92 10.81 -10.72
CA GLY A 177 -21.40 11.29 -12.02
C GLY A 177 -22.92 11.17 -12.19
N ARG A 178 -23.65 10.64 -11.19
CA ARG A 178 -25.11 10.59 -11.18
C ARG A 178 -25.64 11.82 -10.47
N TRP A 179 -26.70 12.40 -11.01
CA TRP A 179 -27.38 13.53 -10.38
C TRP A 179 -28.61 13.02 -9.66
N ILE A 180 -28.90 13.58 -8.49
CA ILE A 180 -30.09 13.28 -7.71
C ILE A 180 -30.77 14.58 -7.31
N ASP A 181 -32.09 14.56 -7.20
CA ASP A 181 -32.86 15.62 -6.55
C ASP A 181 -32.52 15.61 -5.06
N GLY A 182 -31.94 16.70 -4.54
CA GLY A 182 -31.51 16.82 -3.14
C GLY A 182 -32.65 16.81 -2.11
N VAL A 183 -33.91 16.92 -2.56
CA VAL A 183 -35.12 16.83 -1.72
C VAL A 183 -35.72 15.43 -1.77
N THR A 184 -35.86 14.84 -2.96
CA THR A 184 -36.56 13.55 -3.13
C THR A 184 -35.65 12.33 -3.17
N GLY A 185 -34.36 12.53 -3.46
CA GLY A 185 -33.36 11.46 -3.66
C GLY A 185 -33.52 10.69 -4.97
N LEU A 186 -34.41 11.13 -5.87
CA LEU A 186 -34.62 10.50 -7.18
C LEU A 186 -33.53 10.92 -8.17
N GLU A 187 -33.16 9.99 -9.07
CA GLU A 187 -32.15 10.25 -10.09
C GLU A 187 -32.64 11.30 -11.10
N GLU A 188 -31.76 12.24 -11.44
CA GLU A 188 -31.97 13.28 -12.43
C GLU A 188 -31.00 13.09 -13.62
N PRO A 189 -31.39 13.51 -14.85
CA PRO A 189 -30.54 13.38 -16.04
C PRO A 189 -29.32 14.32 -16.05
N GLY A 190 -29.14 15.16 -15.03
CA GLY A 190 -28.09 16.17 -14.95
C GLY A 190 -28.42 17.27 -13.93
N PRO A 191 -27.70 18.40 -13.94
CA PRO A 191 -28.01 19.59 -13.13
C PRO A 191 -29.20 20.37 -13.72
N VAL A 192 -30.34 19.69 -13.93
CA VAL A 192 -31.48 20.23 -14.67
C VAL A 192 -32.47 20.98 -13.76
N SER A 193 -32.47 20.68 -12.46
CA SER A 193 -33.25 21.40 -11.45
C SER A 193 -32.34 22.18 -10.49
N PRO A 194 -32.83 23.25 -9.84
CA PRO A 194 -32.11 23.92 -8.75
C PRO A 194 -31.81 23.03 -7.54
N GLN A 195 -32.53 21.90 -7.42
CA GLN A 195 -32.37 20.92 -6.34
C GLN A 195 -31.40 19.80 -6.73
N ALA A 196 -30.98 19.71 -7.99
CA ALA A 196 -30.06 18.71 -8.49
C ALA A 196 -28.69 18.84 -7.81
N ILE A 197 -28.26 17.77 -7.16
CA ILE A 197 -26.93 17.63 -6.59
C ILE A 197 -26.26 16.39 -7.17
N GLU A 198 -24.94 16.43 -7.31
CA GLU A 198 -24.20 15.24 -7.71
C GLU A 198 -24.19 14.25 -6.54
N GLY A 199 -24.65 13.02 -6.80
CA GLY A 199 -24.67 11.96 -5.81
C GLY A 199 -23.25 11.51 -5.48
N GLU A 200 -23.00 11.27 -4.20
CA GLU A 200 -21.72 10.76 -3.70
C GLU A 200 -21.87 9.34 -3.15
N ASP A 201 -20.88 8.50 -3.42
CA ASP A 201 -20.80 7.12 -2.92
C ASP A 201 -19.37 6.81 -2.45
N TYR A 202 -19.15 5.69 -1.77
CA TYR A 202 -17.80 5.24 -1.44
C TYR A 202 -17.00 4.91 -2.71
N PRO A 203 -15.66 5.11 -2.69
CA PRO A 203 -14.81 4.75 -3.82
C PRO A 203 -15.04 3.30 -4.23
N ARG A 204 -15.01 3.03 -5.55
CA ARG A 204 -15.29 1.70 -6.10
C ARG A 204 -14.40 0.63 -5.47
N LEU A 205 -13.11 0.88 -5.26
CA LEU A 205 -12.23 -0.06 -4.56
C LEU A 205 -12.73 -0.45 -3.16
N TRP A 206 -13.35 0.46 -2.40
CA TRP A 206 -13.93 0.16 -1.08
C TRP A 206 -15.18 -0.72 -1.19
N ARG A 207 -16.03 -0.45 -2.19
CA ARG A 207 -17.27 -1.22 -2.42
C ARG A 207 -17.01 -2.61 -2.98
N GLU A 208 -15.98 -2.77 -3.81
CA GLU A 208 -15.73 -3.99 -4.59
C GLU A 208 -14.61 -4.87 -4.03
N SER A 209 -13.89 -4.43 -2.99
CA SER A 209 -12.81 -5.21 -2.37
C SER A 209 -13.20 -5.68 -0.98
N ALA A 210 -12.66 -6.83 -0.56
CA ALA A 210 -12.72 -7.23 0.84
C ALA A 210 -12.03 -6.17 1.73
N VAL A 211 -12.53 -6.00 2.95
CA VAL A 211 -11.91 -5.12 3.95
C VAL A 211 -11.40 -5.99 5.10
N TRP A 212 -10.12 -5.87 5.42
CA TRP A 212 -9.48 -6.58 6.51
C TRP A 212 -9.24 -5.59 7.64
N VAL A 213 -9.92 -5.80 8.75
CA VAL A 213 -9.75 -4.97 9.95
C VAL A 213 -8.74 -5.65 10.86
N TRP A 214 -7.64 -4.96 11.15
CA TRP A 214 -6.65 -5.43 12.11
C TRP A 214 -7.22 -5.37 13.54
N ASN A 215 -7.20 -6.51 14.23
CA ASN A 215 -7.55 -6.60 15.65
C ASN A 215 -6.26 -6.69 16.47
N ALA A 216 -5.89 -5.58 17.12
CA ALA A 216 -4.67 -5.49 17.91
C ALA A 216 -4.69 -6.39 19.17
N GLU A 217 -5.86 -6.66 19.74
CA GLU A 217 -6.00 -7.51 20.93
C GLU A 217 -5.84 -8.99 20.57
N ALA A 218 -6.55 -9.43 19.54
CA ALA A 218 -6.53 -10.82 19.06
C ALA A 218 -5.33 -11.13 18.14
N LYS A 219 -4.56 -10.11 17.74
CA LYS A 219 -3.37 -10.20 16.86
C LYS A 219 -3.68 -10.89 15.54
N ASN A 220 -4.83 -10.56 14.96
CA ASN A 220 -5.31 -11.17 13.74
C ASN A 220 -6.06 -10.14 12.89
N VAL A 221 -6.60 -10.59 11.76
CA VAL A 221 -7.48 -9.80 10.91
C VAL A 221 -8.89 -10.39 10.91
N THR A 222 -9.87 -9.53 11.12
CA THR A 222 -11.27 -9.83 10.80
C THR A 222 -11.49 -9.45 9.34
N LYS A 223 -12.03 -10.38 8.55
CA LYS A 223 -12.27 -10.18 7.12
C LYS A 223 -13.75 -9.88 6.90
N TYR A 224 -14.00 -8.83 6.13
CA TYR A 224 -15.32 -8.43 5.65
C TYR A 224 -15.33 -8.58 4.13
N GLU A 225 -16.41 -9.15 3.61
CA GLU A 225 -16.68 -9.28 2.19
C GLU A 225 -16.92 -7.90 1.54
N PRO A 226 -16.77 -7.79 0.20
CA PRO A 226 -17.06 -6.55 -0.52
C PRO A 226 -18.45 -5.98 -0.18
N GLY A 227 -18.50 -4.70 0.17
CA GLY A 227 -19.74 -3.98 0.46
C GLY A 227 -20.26 -4.11 1.89
N GLU A 228 -19.74 -5.01 2.73
CA GLU A 228 -20.24 -5.19 4.11
C GLU A 228 -20.01 -3.96 5.01
N LEU A 229 -18.98 -3.15 4.70
CA LEU A 229 -18.65 -1.92 5.41
C LEU A 229 -18.97 -0.65 4.60
N CYS A 230 -19.99 -0.70 3.74
CA CYS A 230 -20.54 0.47 3.03
C CYS A 230 -21.78 1.05 3.72
#